data_AF-A0A6I9PWA9-F1
#
_entry.id   AF-A0A6I9PWA9-F1
#
_cell.length_a   1.000
_cell.length_b   1.000
_cell.length_c   1.000
_cell.angle_alpha   90.00
_cell.angle_beta   90.00
_cell.angle_gamma   90.00
#
_symmetry.space_group_name_H-M   'P 1'
#
loop_
_entity.id
_entity.type
_entity.pdbx_description
1 polymer ?
#
loop_
_entity_poly.entity_id
_entity_poly.type
_entity_poly.pdbx_seq_one_letter_code
_entity_poly.pdbx_strand_id
1 'polypeptide(L)'
;MTSILDLLMDYCYLRGYQYSRLDGSMSFSERDENMTKFSKDPDVFLFLLSTRAGGLGINLTAADTVIIFDSDWNPQADLQAQDRCHRIGQTKPVVVYRLVTANTIDQKILEKASAKRKLEQMVIHKNKFKGAKAELNQSKSCIDLDELRELLRARGMEK
;
A
#
# COMPACT_ATOMS: atom_id res chain seq x y z
N MET A 1 -9.04 -11.92 -4.53
CA MET A 1 -9.13 -12.32 -5.95
C MET A 1 -7.73 -12.77 -6.34
N THR A 2 -7.52 -14.07 -6.57
CA THR A 2 -6.18 -14.62 -6.94
C THR A 2 -6.07 -14.88 -8.43
N SER A 3 -7.18 -14.89 -9.16
CA SER A 3 -7.23 -15.12 -10.61
C SER A 3 -6.39 -14.13 -11.41
N ILE A 4 -6.25 -12.88 -10.94
CA ILE A 4 -5.37 -11.90 -11.58
C ILE A 4 -3.90 -12.28 -11.42
N LEU A 5 -3.52 -12.87 -10.27
CA LEU A 5 -2.16 -13.36 -10.05
C LEU A 5 -1.88 -14.55 -10.96
N ASP A 6 -2.86 -15.45 -11.15
CA ASP A 6 -2.74 -16.58 -12.07
C ASP A 6 -2.46 -16.09 -13.51
N LEU A 7 -3.18 -15.07 -13.98
CA LEU A 7 -2.94 -14.47 -15.29
C LEU A 7 -1.55 -13.82 -15.40
N LEU A 8 -1.10 -13.14 -14.34
CA LEU A 8 0.24 -12.56 -14.30
C LEU A 8 1.33 -13.63 -14.30
N MET A 9 1.10 -14.79 -13.68
CA MET A 9 2.02 -15.92 -13.76
C MET A 9 2.16 -16.43 -15.20
N ASP A 10 1.04 -16.62 -15.89
CA ASP A 10 1.04 -17.05 -17.29
C ASP A 10 1.82 -16.06 -18.17
N TYR A 11 1.63 -14.76 -17.94
CA TYR A 11 2.40 -13.72 -18.61
C TYR A 11 3.90 -13.81 -18.30
N CYS A 12 4.29 -14.02 -17.05
CA CYS A 12 5.71 -14.19 -16.68
C CYS A 12 6.32 -15.42 -17.34
N TYR A 13 5.58 -16.53 -17.37
CA TYR A 13 5.99 -17.76 -18.05
C TYR A 13 6.23 -17.52 -19.55
N LEU A 14 5.29 -16.88 -20.23
CA LEU A 14 5.41 -16.54 -21.66
C LEU A 14 6.59 -15.61 -21.96
N ARG A 15 6.97 -14.75 -21.02
CA ARG A 15 8.10 -13.81 -21.17
C ARG A 15 9.43 -14.36 -20.67
N GLY A 16 9.44 -15.56 -20.07
CA GLY A 16 10.64 -16.15 -19.47
C GLY A 16 11.13 -15.42 -18.23
N TYR A 17 10.26 -14.69 -17.53
CA TYR A 17 10.61 -14.04 -16.27
C TYR A 17 10.44 -15.02 -15.12
N GLN A 18 11.50 -15.22 -14.33
CA GLN A 18 11.35 -15.96 -13.09
C GLN A 18 10.61 -15.12 -12.05
N TYR A 19 9.69 -15.76 -11.34
CA TYR A 19 8.88 -15.13 -10.32
C TYR A 19 8.70 -16.05 -9.12
N SER A 20 8.40 -15.43 -7.98
CA SER A 20 7.89 -16.10 -6.78
C SER A 20 6.48 -15.57 -6.49
N ARG A 21 5.67 -16.35 -5.78
CA ARG A 21 4.28 -15.98 -5.45
C ARG A 21 4.03 -16.15 -3.96
N LEU A 22 3.18 -15.28 -3.41
CA LEU A 22 2.66 -15.42 -2.06
C LEU A 22 1.17 -15.02 -2.01
N ASP A 23 0.34 -15.99 -1.68
CA ASP A 23 -1.09 -15.78 -1.43
C ASP A 23 -1.61 -16.51 -0.19
N GLY A 24 -2.91 -16.35 0.07
CA GLY A 24 -3.57 -16.92 1.24
C GLY A 24 -3.74 -18.44 1.20
N SER A 25 -3.64 -19.08 0.04
CA SER A 25 -3.79 -20.54 -0.11
C SER A 25 -2.51 -21.32 0.19
N MET A 26 -1.34 -20.69 0.10
CA MET A 26 -0.05 -21.35 0.35
C MET A 26 0.15 -21.72 1.82
N SER A 27 0.81 -22.85 2.05
CA SER A 27 1.25 -23.31 3.37
C SER A 27 2.39 -22.42 3.92
N PHE A 28 2.65 -22.50 5.22
CA PHE A 28 3.72 -21.73 5.85
C PHE A 28 5.11 -22.06 5.25
N SER A 29 5.37 -23.35 4.98
CA SER A 29 6.65 -23.79 4.40
C SER A 29 6.87 -23.20 3.00
N GLU A 30 5.85 -23.24 2.14
CA GLU A 30 5.94 -22.68 0.79
C GLU A 30 6.12 -21.17 0.80
N ARG A 31 5.50 -20.47 1.77
CA ARG A 31 5.68 -19.02 1.92
C ARG A 31 7.13 -18.66 2.27
N ASP A 32 7.74 -19.40 3.20
CA ASP A 32 9.13 -19.17 3.62
C ASP A 32 10.13 -19.50 2.50
N GLU A 33 9.88 -20.58 1.76
CA GLU A 33 10.67 -20.96 0.59
C GLU A 33 10.61 -19.87 -0.50
N ASN A 34 9.42 -19.41 -0.88
CA ASN A 34 9.26 -18.35 -1.88
C ASN A 34 9.93 -17.03 -1.44
N MET A 35 9.80 -16.68 -0.16
CA MET A 35 10.45 -15.49 0.43
C MET A 35 11.97 -15.57 0.36
N THR A 36 12.51 -16.72 0.75
CA THR A 36 13.95 -16.99 0.74
C THR A 36 14.47 -16.99 -0.69
N LYS A 37 13.73 -17.61 -1.62
CA LYS A 37 14.07 -17.65 -3.04
C LYS A 37 14.19 -16.22 -3.60
N PHE A 38 13.17 -15.38 -3.40
CA PHE A 38 13.19 -13.99 -3.88
C PHE A 38 14.31 -13.15 -3.26
N SER A 39 14.66 -13.41 -1.99
CA SER A 39 15.70 -12.63 -1.31
C SER A 39 17.13 -13.06 -1.67
N LYS A 40 17.34 -14.31 -2.08
CA LYS A 40 18.68 -14.89 -2.32
C LYS A 40 19.00 -15.09 -3.79
N ASP A 41 18.00 -15.36 -4.61
CA ASP A 41 18.17 -15.69 -6.02
C ASP A 41 18.00 -14.42 -6.87
N PRO A 42 19.09 -13.88 -7.45
CA PRO A 42 19.02 -12.68 -8.28
C PRO A 42 18.29 -12.91 -9.61
N ASP A 43 18.09 -14.17 -10.04
CA ASP A 43 17.37 -14.49 -11.26
C ASP A 43 15.85 -14.31 -11.09
N VAL A 44 15.35 -14.34 -9.85
CA VAL A 44 13.93 -14.08 -9.55
C VAL A 44 13.64 -12.59 -9.67
N PHE A 45 13.08 -12.21 -10.82
CA PHE A 45 12.79 -10.83 -11.16
C PHE A 45 11.54 -10.27 -10.43
N LEU A 46 10.53 -11.11 -10.19
CA LEU A 46 9.21 -10.65 -9.70
C LEU A 46 8.76 -11.39 -8.44
N PHE A 47 8.13 -10.66 -7.51
CA PHE A 47 7.41 -11.22 -6.38
C PHE A 47 5.92 -10.89 -6.47
N LEU A 48 5.10 -11.87 -6.83
CA LEU A 48 3.66 -11.72 -7.00
C LEU A 48 2.94 -11.86 -5.65
N LEU A 49 2.26 -10.79 -5.23
CA LEU A 49 1.61 -10.70 -3.93
C LEU A 49 0.12 -10.43 -4.09
N SER A 50 -0.69 -11.10 -3.27
CA SER A 50 -2.02 -10.57 -2.97
C SER A 50 -1.93 -9.50 -1.88
N THR A 51 -2.64 -8.38 -2.03
CA THR A 51 -2.63 -7.26 -1.07
C THR A 51 -2.96 -7.72 0.35
N ARG A 52 -3.88 -8.68 0.49
CA ARG A 52 -4.26 -9.27 1.79
C ARG A 52 -3.14 -10.11 2.41
N ALA A 53 -2.38 -10.85 1.62
CA ALA A 53 -1.25 -11.63 2.13
C ALA A 53 -0.04 -10.73 2.43
N GLY A 54 0.13 -9.62 1.70
CA GLY A 54 1.13 -8.58 1.99
C GLY A 54 0.89 -7.87 3.33
N GLY A 55 -0.35 -7.82 3.82
CA GLY A 55 -0.71 -7.26 5.13
C GLY A 55 -0.31 -8.11 6.35
N LEU A 56 0.24 -9.32 6.16
CA LEU A 56 0.50 -10.29 7.23
C LEU A 56 1.83 -10.09 7.98
N GLY A 57 2.59 -9.03 7.72
CA GLY A 57 3.81 -8.76 8.49
C GLY A 57 5.12 -9.22 7.83
N ILE A 58 5.12 -9.53 6.54
CA ILE A 58 6.32 -9.98 5.82
C ILE A 58 7.39 -8.88 5.64
N ASN A 59 8.62 -9.26 5.29
CA ASN A 59 9.71 -8.34 4.98
C ASN A 59 10.22 -8.57 3.55
N LEU A 60 10.20 -7.53 2.72
CA LEU A 60 10.55 -7.61 1.30
C LEU A 60 11.61 -6.56 0.93
N THR A 61 12.63 -6.39 1.78
CA THR A 61 13.74 -5.44 1.57
C THR A 61 14.62 -5.75 0.35
N ALA A 62 14.44 -6.91 -0.29
CA ALA A 62 15.10 -7.22 -1.55
C ALA A 62 14.51 -6.42 -2.74
N ALA A 63 13.24 -6.00 -2.65
CA ALA A 63 12.56 -5.26 -3.70
C ALA A 63 12.67 -3.74 -3.52
N ASP A 64 13.06 -3.04 -4.57
CA ASP A 64 13.10 -1.58 -4.67
C ASP A 64 11.91 -0.99 -5.44
N THR A 65 11.20 -1.79 -6.24
CA THR A 65 10.05 -1.32 -7.02
C THR A 65 8.77 -2.03 -6.60
N VAL A 66 7.72 -1.27 -6.31
CA VAL A 66 6.39 -1.78 -5.97
C VAL A 66 5.40 -1.36 -7.05
N ILE A 67 4.68 -2.31 -7.62
CA ILE A 67 3.61 -2.04 -8.60
C ILE A 67 2.28 -2.46 -8.00
N ILE A 68 1.41 -1.48 -7.76
CA ILE A 68 0.03 -1.71 -7.36
C ILE A 68 -0.78 -1.87 -8.64
N PHE A 69 -1.10 -3.12 -8.95
CA PHE A 69 -1.86 -3.49 -10.13
C PHE A 69 -3.34 -3.11 -9.97
N ASP A 70 -3.96 -3.55 -8.88
CA ASP A 70 -5.33 -3.20 -8.52
C ASP A 70 -5.35 -2.42 -7.21
N SER A 71 -6.07 -1.29 -7.20
CA SER A 71 -6.19 -0.43 -6.02
C SER A 71 -7.28 -0.94 -5.08
N ASP A 72 -6.97 -1.07 -3.79
CA ASP A 72 -7.98 -1.45 -2.78
C ASP A 72 -8.89 -0.26 -2.42
N TRP A 73 -10.11 -0.55 -1.99
CA TRP A 73 -11.03 0.45 -1.44
C TRP A 73 -10.57 1.01 -0.08
N ASN A 74 -9.69 0.28 0.60
CA ASN A 74 -9.00 0.68 1.81
C ASN A 74 -7.56 1.13 1.49
N PRO A 75 -7.25 2.45 1.54
CA PRO A 75 -5.91 2.95 1.23
C PRO A 75 -4.82 2.40 2.16
N GLN A 76 -5.19 1.97 3.37
CA GLN A 76 -4.24 1.44 4.35
C GLN A 76 -3.68 0.08 3.94
N ALA A 77 -4.45 -0.73 3.21
CA ALA A 77 -3.98 -2.03 2.72
C ALA A 77 -2.81 -1.86 1.75
N ASP A 78 -2.96 -0.91 0.81
CA ASP A 78 -1.92 -0.57 -0.16
C ASP A 78 -0.69 0.06 0.50
N LEU A 79 -0.90 0.95 1.47
CA LEU A 79 0.22 1.57 2.21
C LEU A 79 1.00 0.51 3.00
N GLN A 80 0.30 -0.41 3.66
CA GLN A 80 0.94 -1.49 4.41
C GLN A 80 1.74 -2.42 3.48
N ALA A 81 1.25 -2.65 2.25
CA ALA A 81 1.96 -3.42 1.23
C ALA A 81 3.25 -2.70 0.77
N GLN A 82 3.20 -1.39 0.55
CA GLN A 82 4.39 -0.58 0.22
C GLN A 82 5.44 -0.61 1.34
N ASP A 83 5.00 -0.50 2.60
CA ASP A 83 5.85 -0.57 3.80
C ASP A 83 6.54 -1.93 4.00
N ARG A 84 6.19 -2.96 3.20
CA ARG A 84 6.93 -4.22 3.19
C ARG A 84 8.29 -4.08 2.50
N CYS A 85 8.36 -3.25 1.46
CA CYS A 85 9.57 -2.97 0.70
C CYS A 85 10.30 -1.74 1.26
N HIS A 86 9.55 -0.68 1.58
CA HIS A 86 10.07 0.50 2.26
C HIS A 86 10.21 0.25 3.76
N ARG A 87 11.19 -0.58 4.12
CA ARG A 87 11.43 -1.05 5.49
C ARG A 87 12.90 -0.93 5.88
N ILE A 88 13.17 -0.91 7.18
CA ILE A 88 14.54 -0.99 7.73
C ILE A 88 15.23 -2.23 7.15
N GLY A 89 16.37 -2.01 6.47
CA GLY A 89 17.11 -3.03 5.73
C GLY A 89 17.14 -2.77 4.21
N GLN A 90 16.29 -1.91 3.69
CA GLN A 90 16.37 -1.45 2.30
C GLN A 90 17.47 -0.39 2.16
N THR A 91 18.30 -0.53 1.13
CA THR A 91 19.43 0.36 0.82
C THR A 91 19.19 1.21 -0.43
N LYS A 92 18.25 0.81 -1.28
CA LYS A 92 17.87 1.50 -2.52
C LYS A 92 16.60 2.33 -2.33
N PRO A 93 16.42 3.44 -3.09
CA PRO A 93 15.18 4.19 -3.07
C PRO A 93 14.02 3.31 -3.55
N VAL A 94 12.91 3.32 -2.81
CA VAL A 94 11.73 2.53 -3.17
C VAL A 94 10.80 3.35 -4.06
N VAL A 95 10.51 2.85 -5.26
CA VAL A 95 9.59 3.50 -6.21
C VAL A 95 8.27 2.74 -6.22
N VAL A 96 7.17 3.48 -6.07
CA VAL A 96 5.82 2.90 -6.08
C VAL A 96 5.07 3.38 -7.32
N TYR A 97 4.70 2.45 -8.19
CA TYR A 97 3.81 2.68 -9.32
C TYR A 97 2.42 2.18 -8.98
N ARG A 98 1.40 2.97 -9.31
CA ARG A 98 0.00 2.57 -9.22
C ARG A 98 -0.62 2.63 -10.60
N LEU A 99 -1.12 1.49 -11.07
CA LEU A 99 -1.81 1.42 -12.35
C LEU A 99 -3.27 1.83 -12.14
N VAL A 100 -3.75 2.74 -12.99
CA VAL A 100 -5.13 3.24 -12.94
C VAL A 100 -5.61 3.42 -14.37
N THR A 101 -6.71 2.76 -14.72
CA THR A 101 -7.30 2.90 -16.05
C THR A 101 -8.14 4.18 -16.11
N ALA A 102 -7.95 4.98 -17.16
CA ALA A 102 -8.73 6.20 -17.33
C ALA A 102 -10.19 5.90 -17.72
N ASN A 103 -11.13 6.73 -17.25
CA ASN A 103 -12.57 6.60 -17.51
C ASN A 103 -13.21 5.30 -17.01
N THR A 104 -12.60 4.61 -16.03
CA THR A 104 -13.15 3.40 -15.42
C THR A 104 -13.52 3.63 -13.95
N ILE A 105 -14.03 2.58 -13.32
CA ILE A 105 -14.29 2.56 -11.88
C ILE A 105 -13.02 2.76 -11.05
N ASP A 106 -11.83 2.44 -11.59
CA ASP A 106 -10.55 2.53 -10.89
C ASP A 106 -10.25 3.96 -10.43
N GLN A 107 -10.56 4.95 -11.27
CA GLN A 107 -10.42 6.37 -10.91
C GLN A 107 -11.30 6.72 -9.70
N LYS A 108 -12.56 6.27 -9.69
CA LYS A 108 -13.48 6.53 -8.57
C LYS A 108 -13.04 5.83 -7.28
N ILE A 109 -12.45 4.64 -7.39
CA ILE A 109 -11.88 3.91 -6.25
C ILE A 109 -10.71 4.72 -5.67
N LEU A 110 -9.79 5.18 -6.53
CA LEU A 110 -8.66 6.00 -6.12
C LEU A 110 -9.11 7.30 -5.46
N GLU A 111 -10.05 8.03 -6.07
CA GLU A 111 -10.60 9.27 -5.50
C GLU A 111 -11.17 9.07 -4.10
N LYS A 112 -11.96 8.00 -3.91
CA LYS A 112 -12.54 7.65 -2.61
C LYS A 112 -11.47 7.23 -1.60
N ALA A 113 -10.48 6.44 -2.02
CA ALA A 113 -9.37 6.02 -1.17
C ALA A 113 -8.54 7.24 -0.72
N SER A 114 -8.25 8.17 -1.63
CA SER A 114 -7.56 9.43 -1.32
C SER A 114 -8.35 10.31 -0.36
N ALA A 115 -9.67 10.41 -0.54
CA ALA A 115 -10.54 11.14 0.40
C ALA A 115 -10.51 10.52 1.81
N LYS A 116 -10.58 9.18 1.93
CA LYS A 116 -10.45 8.48 3.21
C LYS A 116 -9.10 8.75 3.87
N ARG A 117 -8.00 8.64 3.13
CA ARG A 117 -6.65 8.92 3.63
C ARG A 117 -6.54 10.36 4.15
N LYS A 118 -7.14 11.31 3.45
CA LYS A 118 -7.13 12.72 3.86
C LYS A 118 -7.83 12.92 5.19
N LEU A 119 -9.00 12.30 5.37
CA LEU A 119 -9.72 12.31 6.65
C LEU A 119 -8.90 11.67 7.78
N GLU A 120 -8.27 10.52 7.53
CA GLU A 120 -7.39 9.87 8.52
C GLU A 120 -6.23 10.78 8.95
N GLN A 121 -5.55 11.41 7.99
CA GLN A 121 -4.49 12.35 8.29
C GLN A 121 -5.00 13.50 9.16
N MET A 122 -6.18 14.06 8.87
CA MET A 122 -6.77 15.13 9.69
C MET A 122 -6.97 14.70 11.15
N VAL A 123 -7.50 13.49 11.38
CA VAL A 123 -7.74 12.96 12.74
C VAL A 123 -6.43 12.73 13.49
N ILE A 124 -5.41 12.16 12.82
CA ILE A 124 -4.10 11.90 13.43
C ILE A 124 -3.42 13.21 13.83
N HIS A 125 -3.44 14.23 12.97
CA HIS A 125 -2.87 15.54 13.27
C HIS A 125 -3.58 16.20 14.46
N LYS A 126 -4.90 16.07 14.60
CA LYS A 126 -5.65 16.56 15.78
C LYS A 126 -5.22 15.86 17.08
N ASN A 127 -4.90 14.57 17.04
CA ASN A 127 -4.45 13.83 18.23
C ASN A 127 -2.99 14.13 18.63
N LYS A 128 -2.12 14.54 17.69
CA LYS A 128 -0.76 14.98 18.04
C LYS A 128 -0.75 16.25 18.92
N PHE A 129 -1.79 17.08 18.86
CA PHE A 129 -1.93 18.26 19.71
C PHE A 129 -2.44 17.97 21.14
N LYS A 130 -2.96 16.77 21.43
CA LYS A 130 -3.39 16.41 22.80
C LYS A 130 -2.24 15.94 23.71
N GLY A 131 -1.04 15.69 23.16
CA GLY A 131 0.13 15.22 23.91
C GLY A 131 1.01 16.34 24.47
N ALA A 132 0.74 17.60 24.15
CA ALA A 132 1.46 18.75 24.67
C ALA A 132 0.46 19.74 25.27
N LYS A 133 0.47 19.84 26.60
CA LYS A 133 -0.30 20.71 27.50
C LYS A 133 -1.56 20.10 28.10
N ALA A 134 -1.35 19.59 29.33
CA ALA A 134 -2.17 19.99 30.46
C ALA A 134 -2.46 21.51 30.42
N GLU A 135 -3.68 21.86 30.81
CA GLU A 135 -4.23 23.22 30.91
C GLU A 135 -4.64 23.88 29.58
N LEU A 136 -5.93 23.75 29.25
CA LEU A 136 -6.88 24.88 29.33
C LEU A 136 -8.28 24.46 28.85
N ASN A 137 -9.26 24.79 29.69
CA ASN A 137 -10.68 24.74 29.39
C ASN A 137 -11.01 25.48 28.07
N GLN A 138 -11.59 24.78 27.10
CA GLN A 138 -12.85 25.20 26.47
C GLN A 138 -13.33 24.18 25.45
N SER A 139 -14.60 23.85 25.61
CA SER A 139 -15.45 23.03 24.76
C SER A 139 -15.52 23.59 23.33
N LYS A 140 -14.66 23.11 22.43
CA LYS A 140 -14.90 23.15 20.98
C LYS A 140 -14.66 21.78 20.37
N SER A 141 -15.55 20.86 20.71
CA SER A 141 -15.70 19.58 20.03
C SER A 141 -16.51 19.77 18.75
N CYS A 142 -15.86 20.08 17.64
CA CYS A 142 -16.36 19.83 16.28
C CYS A 142 -15.27 20.30 15.30
N ILE A 143 -14.96 19.53 14.26
CA ILE A 143 -14.28 20.08 13.10
C ILE A 143 -15.23 21.12 12.49
N ASP A 144 -14.79 22.36 12.31
CA ASP A 144 -15.65 23.37 11.68
C ASP A 144 -15.98 22.94 10.24
N LEU A 145 -17.24 22.99 9.84
CA LEU A 145 -17.71 22.45 8.56
C LEU A 145 -17.04 23.16 7.37
N ASP A 146 -16.66 24.42 7.57
CA ASP A 146 -15.98 25.23 6.57
C ASP A 146 -14.49 24.87 6.47
N GLU A 147 -13.81 24.61 7.59
CA GLU A 147 -12.44 24.09 7.61
C GLU A 147 -12.36 22.71 6.91
N LEU A 148 -13.34 21.83 7.15
CA LEU A 148 -13.46 20.54 6.48
C LEU A 148 -13.66 20.70 4.97
N ARG A 149 -14.51 21.64 4.54
CA ARG A 149 -14.77 21.92 3.11
C ARG A 149 -13.55 22.48 2.40
N GLU A 150 -12.87 23.43 3.01
CA GLU A 150 -11.69 24.07 2.44
C GLU A 150 -10.55 23.06 2.29
N LEU A 151 -10.33 22.24 3.32
CA LEU A 151 -9.32 21.20 3.26
C LEU A 151 -9.70 20.06 2.31
N LEU A 152 -10.96 19.66 2.17
CA LEU A 152 -11.37 18.67 1.15
C LEU A 152 -11.12 19.20 -0.27
N ARG A 153 -11.29 20.51 -0.50
CA ARG A 153 -11.03 21.17 -1.79
C ARG A 153 -9.55 21.37 -2.12
N ALA A 154 -8.67 21.44 -1.11
CA ALA A 154 -7.23 21.57 -1.33
C ALA A 154 -6.69 20.32 -2.06
N ARG A 155 -6.60 20.35 -3.40
CA ARG A 155 -5.93 19.32 -4.20
C ARG A 155 -4.54 19.09 -3.61
N GLY A 156 -4.26 17.86 -3.16
CA GLY A 156 -3.05 17.53 -2.43
C GLY A 156 -1.80 17.88 -3.24
N MET A 157 -0.93 18.72 -2.68
CA MET A 157 0.47 18.79 -3.06
C MET A 157 1.13 17.54 -2.47
N GLU A 158 1.23 16.47 -3.25
CA GLU A 158 2.10 15.35 -2.94
C GLU A 158 3.55 15.84 -3.10
N LYS A 159 4.31 15.82 -2.00
CA LYS A 159 5.78 15.94 -2.00
C LYS A 159 6.39 14.55 -1.97
#